data_AF-A0A352YSP4-F1
#
_entry.id   AF-A0A352YSP4-F1
#
_cell.length_a   1.000
_cell.length_b   1.000
_cell.length_c   1.000
_cell.angle_alpha   90.00
_cell.angle_beta   90.00
_cell.angle_gamma   90.00
#
_symmetry.space_group_name_H-M   'P 1'
#
loop_
_entity.id
_entity.type
_entity.pdbx_description
1 polymer ?
#
loop_
_entity_poly.entity_id
_entity_poly.type
_entity_poly.pdbx_seq_one_letter_code
_entity_poly.pdbx_strand_id
1 'polypeptide(L)'
;MRKALQAHIPYLGICLGLQTLVKAMGATIQKCHTNETGFRDPENKYFKVKLTSEGRKDRLFKNLPDYLTVFQLHDETVELSPQMILLATGEFCKNQIVKTGKTTYGIQSHFELTNDLLESWITEDSDLRNIQRNNYDLTLK
;
A
#
# COMPACT_ATOMS: atom_id res chain seq x y z
N MET A 1 9.21 14.10 8.87
CA MET A 1 9.74 13.02 8.00
C MET A 1 11.20 13.24 7.54
N ARG A 2 11.57 14.33 6.84
CA ARG A 2 12.97 14.55 6.36
C ARG A 2 14.05 14.36 7.44
N LYS A 3 13.84 14.93 8.63
CA LYS A 3 14.74 14.76 9.80
C LYS A 3 14.90 13.28 10.20
N ALA A 4 13.81 12.51 10.17
CA ALA A 4 13.83 11.08 10.50
C ALA A 4 14.62 10.26 9.48
N LEU A 5 14.50 10.59 8.19
CA LEU A 5 15.32 9.97 7.14
C LEU A 5 16.81 10.27 7.34
N GLN A 6 17.17 11.53 7.61
CA GLN A 6 18.56 11.95 7.87
C GLN A 6 19.15 11.26 9.10
N ALA A 7 18.33 11.08 10.15
CA ALA A 7 18.71 10.39 11.37
C ALA A 7 18.62 8.85 11.27
N HIS A 8 18.28 8.29 10.10
CA HIS A 8 18.12 6.85 9.87
C HIS A 8 17.16 6.16 10.86
N ILE A 9 16.14 6.88 11.31
CA ILE A 9 15.11 6.34 12.21
C ILE A 9 14.25 5.35 11.39
N PRO A 10 14.02 4.12 11.86
CA PRO A 10 13.13 3.16 11.20
C PRO A 10 11.74 3.74 10.98
N TYR A 11 11.16 3.49 9.80
CA TYR A 11 9.88 4.04 9.41
C TYR A 11 9.08 3.05 8.56
N LEU A 12 7.79 2.98 8.83
CA LEU A 12 6.81 2.25 8.04
C LEU A 12 5.63 3.18 7.79
N GLY A 13 5.43 3.58 6.53
CA GLY A 13 4.32 4.43 6.12
C GLY A 13 3.30 3.62 5.33
N ILE A 14 2.02 3.75 5.68
CA ILE A 14 0.90 3.07 5.02
C ILE A 14 0.01 4.11 4.35
N CYS A 15 -0.39 3.88 3.10
CA CYS A 15 -1.23 4.78 2.30
C CYS A 15 -0.69 6.23 2.32
N LEU A 16 -1.36 7.17 3.00
CA LEU A 16 -0.89 8.55 3.19
C LEU A 16 0.52 8.62 3.84
N GLY A 17 0.90 7.63 4.63
CA GLY A 17 2.25 7.49 5.16
C GLY A 17 3.30 7.30 4.05
N LEU A 18 3.03 6.42 3.07
CA LEU A 18 3.90 6.26 1.89
C LEU A 18 4.03 7.59 1.12
N GLN A 19 2.91 8.29 0.90
CA GLN A 19 2.91 9.61 0.27
C GLN A 19 3.74 10.64 1.03
N THR A 20 3.65 10.64 2.36
CA THR A 20 4.44 11.51 3.24
C THR A 20 5.93 11.23 3.13
N LEU A 21 6.31 9.95 3.05
CA LEU A 21 7.69 9.52 2.80
C LEU A 21 8.19 10.04 1.45
N VAL A 22 7.41 9.85 0.39
CA VAL A 22 7.75 10.25 -0.98
C VAL A 22 7.92 11.76 -1.10
N LYS A 23 6.98 12.55 -0.55
CA LYS A 23 7.08 14.02 -0.46
C LYS A 23 8.33 14.46 0.31
N ALA A 24 8.70 13.74 1.38
CA ALA A 24 9.89 14.06 2.15
C ALA A 24 11.17 13.85 1.32
N MET A 25 11.18 12.86 0.44
CA MET A 25 12.27 12.57 -0.49
C MET A 25 12.28 13.47 -1.75
N GLY A 26 11.34 14.41 -1.85
CA GLY A 26 11.26 15.34 -2.99
C GLY A 26 10.64 14.75 -4.25
N ALA A 27 9.99 13.59 -4.14
CA ALA A 27 9.24 12.96 -5.22
C ALA A 27 7.76 13.37 -5.20
N THR A 28 7.03 13.02 -6.26
CA THR A 28 5.67 13.49 -6.53
C THR A 28 4.62 12.42 -6.21
N ILE A 29 3.38 12.89 -6.06
CA ILE A 29 2.18 12.06 -5.94
C ILE A 29 1.32 12.40 -7.15
N GLN A 30 0.71 11.41 -7.75
CA GLN A 30 -0.14 11.56 -8.93
C GLN A 30 -1.39 10.70 -8.79
N LYS A 31 -2.45 11.04 -9.53
CA LYS A 31 -3.64 10.21 -9.57
C LYS A 31 -3.36 8.86 -10.23
N CYS A 32 -3.98 7.81 -9.70
CA CYS A 32 -4.06 6.53 -10.38
C CYS A 32 -4.92 6.66 -11.64
N HIS A 33 -4.63 5.81 -12.64
CA HIS A 33 -5.50 5.67 -13.80
C HIS A 33 -6.83 4.99 -13.42
N THR A 34 -6.77 4.05 -12.48
CA THR A 34 -7.90 3.31 -11.95
C THR A 34 -7.83 3.35 -10.43
N ASN A 35 -8.94 3.72 -9.78
CA ASN A 35 -9.03 3.74 -8.32
C ASN A 35 -8.99 2.30 -7.79
N GLU A 36 -8.21 2.06 -6.74
CA GLU A 36 -8.19 0.78 -6.05
C GLU A 36 -8.88 0.96 -4.69
N THR A 37 -10.10 0.41 -4.57
CA THR A 37 -10.93 0.56 -3.37
C THR A 37 -11.62 -0.75 -3.01
N GLY A 38 -11.47 -1.19 -1.76
CA GLY A 38 -11.98 -2.47 -1.27
C GLY A 38 -10.98 -3.61 -1.44
N PHE A 39 -11.47 -4.85 -1.32
CA PHE A 39 -10.69 -6.07 -1.60
C PHE A 39 -10.69 -6.47 -3.07
N ARG A 40 -11.62 -5.93 -3.87
CA ARG A 40 -11.87 -6.43 -5.22
C ARG A 40 -11.76 -5.35 -6.28
N ASP A 41 -11.23 -5.74 -7.42
CA ASP A 41 -11.10 -4.91 -8.61
C ASP A 41 -12.42 -4.77 -9.40
N PRO A 42 -12.46 -3.96 -10.46
CA PRO A 42 -13.66 -3.78 -11.29
C PRO A 42 -14.18 -5.06 -11.97
N GLU A 43 -13.36 -6.11 -12.05
CA GLU A 43 -13.73 -7.43 -12.58
C GLU A 43 -14.11 -8.43 -11.46
N ASN A 44 -14.32 -7.93 -10.24
CA ASN A 44 -14.69 -8.71 -9.06
C ASN A 44 -13.61 -9.72 -8.61
N LYS A 45 -12.35 -9.54 -9.00
CA LYS A 45 -11.21 -10.35 -8.53
C LYS A 45 -10.53 -9.67 -7.35
N TYR A 46 -9.93 -10.45 -6.46
CA TYR A 46 -9.16 -9.90 -5.34
C TYR A 46 -7.96 -9.08 -5.82
N PHE A 47 -7.79 -7.88 -5.27
CA PHE A 47 -6.56 -7.12 -5.44
C PHE A 47 -5.38 -7.90 -4.87
N LYS A 48 -4.32 -7.97 -5.68
CA LYS A 48 -3.09 -8.69 -5.33
C LYS A 48 -1.89 -7.76 -5.47
N VAL A 49 -1.04 -7.80 -4.46
CA VAL A 49 0.27 -7.15 -4.48
C VAL A 49 1.33 -8.23 -4.69
N LYS A 50 2.01 -8.18 -5.84
CA LYS A 50 3.00 -9.18 -6.26
C LYS A 50 4.42 -8.70 -5.95
N LEU A 51 5.21 -9.53 -5.29
CA LEU A 51 6.60 -9.22 -4.97
C LEU A 51 7.46 -9.18 -6.25
N THR A 52 8.29 -8.14 -6.37
CA THR A 52 9.35 -8.04 -7.39
C THR A 52 10.52 -8.97 -7.05
N SER A 53 11.50 -9.08 -7.94
CA SER A 53 12.75 -9.79 -7.65
C SER A 53 13.47 -9.22 -6.42
N GLU A 54 13.39 -7.90 -6.21
CA GLU A 54 13.98 -7.24 -5.05
C GLU A 54 13.14 -7.47 -3.80
N GLY A 55 11.80 -7.45 -3.92
CA GLY A 55 10.91 -7.81 -2.82
C GLY A 55 11.17 -9.21 -2.27
N ARG A 56 11.37 -10.19 -3.15
CA ARG A 56 11.67 -11.58 -2.75
C ARG A 56 13.01 -11.76 -2.03
N LYS A 57 13.94 -10.81 -2.18
CA LYS A 57 15.22 -10.82 -1.47
C LYS A 57 15.17 -9.98 -0.20
N ASP A 58 14.17 -9.12 -0.05
CA ASP A 58 14.07 -8.20 1.07
C ASP A 58 13.85 -8.93 2.40
N ARG A 59 14.49 -8.44 3.47
CA ARG A 59 14.43 -9.10 4.78
C ARG A 59 13.01 -9.31 5.30
N LEU A 60 12.10 -8.36 5.03
CA LEU A 60 10.73 -8.40 5.56
C LEU A 60 9.82 -9.28 4.71
N PHE A 61 10.11 -9.41 3.41
CA PHE A 61 9.19 -10.03 2.45
C PHE A 61 9.68 -11.38 1.90
N LYS A 62 10.96 -11.75 2.08
CA LYS A 62 11.56 -12.96 1.51
C LYS A 62 10.89 -14.29 1.88
N ASN A 63 10.17 -14.34 3.01
CA ASN A 63 9.49 -15.53 3.49
C ASN A 63 7.96 -15.47 3.27
N LEU A 64 7.47 -14.45 2.58
CA LEU A 64 6.06 -14.32 2.24
C LEU A 64 5.76 -14.97 0.88
N PRO A 65 4.49 -15.30 0.61
CA PRO A 65 4.08 -15.75 -0.72
C PRO A 65 4.40 -14.73 -1.82
N ASP A 66 4.43 -15.22 -3.05
CA ASP A 66 4.69 -14.43 -4.26
C ASP A 66 3.76 -13.22 -4.46
N TYR A 67 2.55 -13.34 -3.92
CA TYR A 67 1.55 -12.30 -3.91
C TYR A 67 0.76 -12.31 -2.60
N LEU A 68 0.26 -11.14 -2.22
CA LEU A 68 -0.58 -10.93 -1.05
C LEU A 68 -1.94 -10.42 -1.51
N THR A 69 -3.03 -11.01 -1.02
CA THR A 69 -4.36 -10.40 -1.13
C THR A 69 -4.44 -9.24 -0.14
N VAL A 70 -4.87 -8.07 -0.62
CA VAL A 70 -4.84 -6.84 0.19
C VAL A 70 -6.15 -6.06 0.09
N PHE A 71 -6.36 -5.20 1.08
CA PHE A 71 -7.36 -4.13 1.00
C PHE A 71 -6.72 -2.89 0.41
N GLN A 72 -7.39 -2.27 -0.56
CA GLN A 72 -7.00 -1.00 -1.15
C GLN A 72 -7.98 0.10 -0.77
N LEU A 73 -7.45 1.31 -0.56
CA LEU A 73 -8.26 2.51 -0.37
C LEU A 73 -7.44 3.72 -0.80
N HIS A 74 -7.29 3.90 -2.12
CA HIS A 74 -6.59 5.05 -2.67
C HIS A 74 -6.97 5.32 -4.13
N ASP A 75 -6.91 6.61 -4.50
CA ASP A 75 -7.05 7.10 -5.88
C ASP A 75 -5.75 7.77 -6.39
N GLU A 76 -4.69 7.76 -5.58
CA GLU A 76 -3.38 8.30 -5.88
C GLU A 76 -2.29 7.22 -5.77
N THR A 77 -1.19 7.45 -6.49
CA THR A 77 0.05 6.69 -6.42
C THR A 77 1.24 7.65 -6.35
N VAL A 78 2.43 7.10 -6.15
CA VAL A 78 3.66 7.86 -5.96
C VAL A 78 4.59 7.68 -7.15
N GLU A 79 5.43 8.66 -7.44
CA GLU A 79 6.59 8.47 -8.32
C GLU A 79 7.81 8.07 -7.50
N LEU A 80 8.53 7.06 -7.98
CA LEU A 80 9.74 6.59 -7.29
C LEU A 80 10.91 7.51 -7.62
N SER A 81 11.64 7.94 -6.59
CA SER A 81 12.94 8.56 -6.80
C SER A 81 14.02 7.47 -7.04
N PRO A 82 15.19 7.81 -7.61
CA PRO A 82 16.29 6.85 -7.79
C PRO A 82 16.79 6.18 -6.50
N GLN A 83 16.44 6.74 -5.34
CA GLN A 83 16.83 6.22 -4.01
C GLN A 83 15.80 5.24 -3.43
N MET A 84 14.72 4.96 -4.17
CA MET A 84 13.67 4.02 -3.79
C MET A 84 13.79 2.74 -4.61
N ILE A 85 13.56 1.62 -3.93
CA ILE A 85 13.53 0.28 -4.51
C ILE A 85 12.08 -0.19 -4.47
N LEU A 86 11.56 -0.59 -5.63
CA LEU A 86 10.23 -1.18 -5.75
C LEU A 86 10.26 -2.64 -5.33
N LEU A 87 9.56 -2.96 -4.25
CA LEU A 87 9.50 -4.31 -3.68
C LEU A 87 8.26 -5.08 -4.12
N ALA A 88 7.16 -4.40 -4.43
CA ALA A 88 5.95 -5.08 -4.92
C ALA A 88 5.09 -4.18 -5.81
N THR A 89 4.34 -4.83 -6.70
CA THR A 89 3.49 -4.17 -7.70
C THR A 89 2.06 -4.70 -7.70
N GLY A 90 1.11 -3.82 -8.00
CA GLY A 90 -0.29 -4.18 -8.28
C GLY A 90 -0.58 -4.12 -9.78
N GLU A 91 -1.76 -4.59 -10.15
CA GLU A 91 -2.24 -4.59 -11.53
C GLU A 91 -2.61 -3.19 -12.02
N PHE A 92 -3.32 -2.41 -11.18
CA PHE A 92 -3.79 -1.07 -11.54
C PHE A 92 -2.89 0.04 -10.98
N CYS A 93 -2.31 -0.17 -9.80
CA CYS A 93 -1.27 0.69 -9.23
C CYS A 93 0.06 -0.07 -9.10
N LYS A 94 1.08 0.39 -9.85
CA LYS A 94 2.40 -0.25 -9.90
C LYS A 94 3.19 -0.12 -8.60
N ASN A 95 3.11 1.01 -7.90
CA ASN A 95 4.01 1.32 -6.79
C ASN A 95 3.39 0.94 -5.43
N GLN A 96 3.26 -0.37 -5.17
CA GLN A 96 2.55 -0.89 -3.99
C GLN A 96 3.42 -0.98 -2.74
N ILE A 97 4.67 -1.43 -2.87
CA ILE A 97 5.60 -1.49 -1.74
C ILE A 97 6.93 -0.94 -2.20
N VAL A 98 7.44 0.05 -1.49
CA VAL A 98 8.72 0.69 -1.76
C VAL A 98 9.59 0.67 -0.52
N LYS A 99 10.90 0.66 -0.74
CA LYS A 99 11.89 0.77 0.31
C LYS A 99 12.89 1.85 -0.03
N THR A 100 13.35 2.58 0.97
CA THR A 100 14.52 3.43 0.86
C THR A 100 15.47 3.19 2.03
N GLY A 101 16.77 3.30 1.78
CA GLY A 101 17.79 2.96 2.77
C GLY A 101 17.62 1.54 3.32
N LYS A 102 17.95 1.36 4.61
CA LYS A 102 17.90 0.03 5.25
C LYS A 102 16.57 -0.24 5.94
N THR A 103 15.93 0.76 6.54
CA THR A 103 14.87 0.57 7.56
C THR A 103 13.59 1.36 7.28
N THR A 104 13.45 1.93 6.08
CA THR A 104 12.32 2.78 5.71
C THR A 104 11.51 2.13 4.61
N TYR A 105 10.24 1.85 4.89
CA TYR A 105 9.31 1.21 3.98
C TYR A 105 8.07 2.08 3.81
N GLY A 106 7.51 2.07 2.60
CA GLY A 106 6.22 2.64 2.31
C GLY A 106 5.36 1.61 1.60
N ILE A 107 4.11 1.46 2.05
CA ILE A 107 3.16 0.48 1.54
C ILE A 107 1.87 1.22 1.18
N GLN A 108 1.36 1.00 -0.02
CA GLN A 108 0.18 1.68 -0.51
C GLN A 108 -1.12 1.08 0.05
N SER A 109 -1.16 -0.26 0.12
CA SER A 109 -2.29 -1.04 0.62
C SER A 109 -2.36 -1.11 2.14
N HIS A 110 -3.53 -1.46 2.67
CA HIS A 110 -3.77 -1.59 4.11
C HIS A 110 -3.64 -3.05 4.57
N PHE A 111 -2.41 -3.51 4.79
CA PHE A 111 -2.13 -4.86 5.31
C PHE A 111 -2.45 -5.01 6.81
N GLU A 112 -2.49 -3.89 7.54
CA GLU A 112 -2.84 -3.77 8.96
C GLU A 112 -4.33 -3.98 9.23
N LEU A 113 -5.16 -4.01 8.19
CA LEU A 113 -6.60 -4.05 8.32
C LEU A 113 -7.09 -5.31 9.03
N THR A 114 -7.85 -5.14 10.10
CA THR A 114 -8.60 -6.19 10.80
C THR A 114 -10.10 -5.99 10.57
N ASN A 115 -10.93 -6.99 10.91
CA ASN A 115 -12.38 -6.85 10.85
C ASN A 115 -12.86 -5.67 11.70
N ASP A 116 -12.38 -5.56 12.94
CA ASP A 116 -12.77 -4.49 13.85
C ASP A 116 -12.37 -3.10 13.32
N LEU A 117 -11.17 -3.00 12.71
CA LEU A 117 -10.72 -1.73 12.11
C LEU A 117 -11.57 -1.35 10.90
N LEU A 118 -11.91 -2.32 10.06
CA LEU A 118 -12.75 -2.09 8.90
C LEU A 118 -14.17 -1.67 9.30
N GLU A 119 -14.78 -2.34 10.29
CA GLU A 119 -16.09 -1.97 10.82
C GLU A 119 -16.07 -0.57 11.44
N SER A 120 -15.00 -0.19 12.13
CA SER A 120 -14.80 1.17 12.65
C SER A 120 -14.77 2.20 11.50
N TRP A 121 -14.01 1.93 10.44
CA TRP A 121 -13.91 2.83 9.29
C TRP A 121 -15.23 2.99 8.56
N ILE A 122 -15.94 1.89 8.30
CA ILE A 122 -17.27 1.91 7.68
C ILE A 122 -18.27 2.65 8.59
N THR A 123 -18.13 2.55 9.91
CA THR A 123 -19.00 3.27 10.83
C THR A 123 -18.73 4.78 10.83
N GLU A 124 -17.49 5.21 10.72
CA GLU A 124 -17.14 6.63 10.80
C GLU A 124 -17.23 7.36 9.46
N ASP A 125 -17.00 6.66 8.35
CA ASP A 125 -16.96 7.23 7.01
C ASP A 125 -18.17 6.75 6.18
N SER A 126 -19.11 7.66 5.94
CA SER A 126 -20.29 7.37 5.13
C SER A 126 -19.99 7.03 3.68
N ASP A 127 -18.86 7.48 3.14
CA ASP A 127 -18.46 7.17 1.77
C ASP A 127 -17.95 5.73 1.67
N LEU A 128 -17.27 5.23 2.72
CA LEU A 128 -16.91 3.82 2.86
C LEU A 128 -18.14 2.90 2.97
N ARG A 129 -19.22 3.35 3.59
CA ARG A 129 -20.49 2.58 3.63
C ARG A 129 -21.10 2.32 2.26
N ASN A 130 -20.89 3.24 1.32
CA ASN A 130 -21.50 3.20 0.00
C ASN A 130 -20.72 2.35 -1.00
N ILE A 131 -19.47 2.01 -0.70
CA ILE A 131 -18.70 1.04 -1.47
C ILE A 131 -19.30 -0.35 -1.22
N GLN A 132 -19.43 -1.16 -2.28
CA GLN A 132 -20.24 -2.37 -2.24
C GLN A 132 -19.89 -3.30 -1.07
N ARG A 133 -20.91 -3.76 -0.32
CA ARG A 133 -20.76 -4.67 0.84
C ARG A 133 -19.93 -5.93 0.54
N ASN A 134 -19.96 -6.43 -0.69
CA ASN A 134 -19.19 -7.61 -1.15
C ASN A 134 -17.69 -7.33 -1.32
N ASN A 135 -17.27 -6.06 -1.33
CA ASN A 135 -15.87 -5.64 -1.46
C ASN A 135 -15.14 -5.59 -0.10
N TYR A 136 -15.80 -5.98 0.98
CA TYR A 136 -15.32 -5.86 2.36
C TYR A 136 -15.18 -7.21 3.10
N ASP A 137 -15.40 -8.32 2.41
CA ASP A 137 -15.33 -9.65 3.01
C ASP A 137 -13.88 -10.08 3.32
N LEU A 138 -13.58 -10.15 4.61
CA LEU A 138 -12.28 -10.51 5.17
C LEU A 138 -12.12 -12.03 5.44
N THR A 139 -13.13 -12.88 5.20
CA THR A 139 -13.06 -14.32 5.53
C THR A 139 -12.07 -15.13 4.69
N LEU A 140 -11.29 -14.48 3.83
CA LEU A 140 -10.31 -15.09 2.92
C LEU A 140 -8.86 -14.73 3.25
N LYS A 141 -8.60 -14.20 4.45
CA LYS A 141 -7.25 -14.14 5.03
C LYS A 141 -6.81 -15.49 5.57
#